data_AF-A0A9Q9AVZ1-F1
#
_entry.id   AF-A0A9Q9AVZ1-F1
#
_cell.length_a   1.000
_cell.length_b   1.000
_cell.length_c   1.000
_cell.angle_alpha   90.00
_cell.angle_beta   90.00
_cell.angle_gamma   90.00
#
_symmetry.space_group_name_H-M   'P 1'
#
loop_
_entity.id
_entity.type
_entity.pdbx_description
1 polymer ?
#
loop_
_entity_poly.entity_id
_entity_poly.type
_entity_poly.pdbx_seq_one_letter_code
_entity_poly.pdbx_strand_id
1 'polypeptide(L)'
;MKFTSTILAVSAASLAAAQSNFTRCAVAPPAAAQVAALNDAARVGAANQEISRVMARTVPVYVHVVTTSAKQGRYTQTQINRQIAVMNEAYAGMGLTFVLRSTDFTVNNQWAAANIQTTAERNMKTALKKGSYGELDLYFTTDIPNQTLGWCYFPVANPSSSELILDGCVNLADSMPGGSAAPFNLGATATHEVGHWLGLFHVFQGGCSGAGDQVADTPPQRTFSSGCPVGADTCPGGGVDGIHNWMDYSDDSCLDRFTAGQTTRATALFDQLRAGR
;
A
#
# COMPACT_ATOMS: atom_id res chain seq x y z
N MET A 1 -19.72 61.04 25.35
CA MET A 1 -19.50 60.07 24.25
C MET A 1 -18.95 58.79 24.85
N LYS A 2 -19.76 57.72 24.94
CA LYS A 2 -19.31 56.38 25.33
C LYS A 2 -19.20 55.54 24.06
N PHE A 3 -17.99 55.15 23.67
CA PHE A 3 -17.78 54.20 22.58
C PHE A 3 -17.84 52.79 23.17
N THR A 4 -18.90 52.05 22.84
CA THR A 4 -18.98 50.60 23.05
C THR A 4 -18.34 49.90 21.85
N SER A 5 -17.17 49.30 22.06
CA SER A 5 -16.55 48.39 21.08
C SER A 5 -17.23 47.03 21.16
N THR A 6 -17.96 46.67 20.11
CA THR A 6 -18.51 45.32 19.93
C THR A 6 -17.43 44.43 19.32
N ILE A 7 -16.90 43.50 20.10
CA ILE A 7 -16.00 42.45 19.60
C ILE A 7 -16.89 41.36 18.98
N LEU A 8 -16.85 41.20 17.65
CA LEU A 8 -17.40 40.02 16.99
C LEU A 8 -16.48 38.83 17.26
N ALA A 9 -16.94 37.88 18.06
CA ALA A 9 -16.31 36.57 18.17
C ALA A 9 -16.66 35.75 16.92
N VAL A 10 -15.68 35.54 16.05
CA VAL A 10 -15.79 34.55 14.97
C VAL A 10 -15.55 33.19 15.61
N SER A 11 -16.62 32.44 15.84
CA SER A 11 -16.56 31.05 16.27
C SER A 11 -15.97 30.20 15.15
N ALA A 12 -14.72 29.79 15.32
CA ALA A 12 -14.10 28.75 14.49
C ALA A 12 -14.85 27.43 14.73
N ALA A 13 -15.67 27.03 13.78
CA ALA A 13 -16.23 25.68 13.77
C ALA A 13 -15.08 24.71 13.51
N SER A 14 -14.69 23.96 14.55
CA SER A 14 -13.80 22.82 14.40
C SER A 14 -14.49 21.77 13.53
N LEU A 15 -14.05 21.61 12.28
CA LEU A 15 -14.34 20.44 11.47
C LEU A 15 -13.68 19.24 12.14
N ALA A 16 -14.40 18.56 13.02
CA ALA A 16 -14.04 17.21 13.42
C ALA A 16 -14.18 16.34 12.16
N ALA A 17 -13.06 15.95 11.55
CA ALA A 17 -13.06 14.97 10.47
C ALA A 17 -13.74 13.70 11.02
N ALA A 18 -14.85 13.30 10.42
CA ALA A 18 -15.48 12.03 10.76
C ALA A 18 -14.44 10.92 10.49
N GLN A 19 -14.11 10.14 11.52
CA GLN A 19 -13.25 8.96 11.35
C GLN A 19 -13.88 8.07 10.29
N SER A 20 -13.17 7.84 9.19
CA SER A 20 -13.58 6.91 8.16
C SER A 20 -13.61 5.50 8.73
N ASN A 21 -14.70 4.77 8.53
CA ASN A 21 -14.89 3.40 9.03
C ASN A 21 -14.06 2.34 8.27
N PHE A 22 -13.09 2.75 7.45
CA PHE A 22 -12.27 1.84 6.67
C PHE A 22 -11.07 1.33 7.47
N THR A 23 -10.74 0.05 7.27
CA THR A 23 -9.45 -0.52 7.67
C THR A 23 -8.50 -0.41 6.48
N ARG A 24 -7.39 0.33 6.63
CA ARG A 24 -6.44 0.58 5.53
C ARG A 24 -5.90 -0.71 4.91
N CYS A 25 -5.34 -1.57 5.72
CA CYS A 25 -4.67 -2.79 5.26
C CYS A 25 -5.01 -3.96 6.18
N ALA A 26 -5.29 -5.13 5.58
CA ALA A 26 -5.59 -6.38 6.29
C ALA A 26 -4.37 -7.29 6.49
N VAL A 27 -3.18 -6.86 6.07
CA VAL A 27 -1.94 -7.62 6.26
C VAL A 27 -1.56 -7.62 7.74
N ALA A 28 -1.46 -8.81 8.31
CA ALA A 28 -0.98 -8.98 9.68
C ALA A 28 0.54 -8.71 9.78
N PRO A 29 1.03 -8.29 10.95
CA PRO A 29 2.45 -8.34 11.31
C PRO A 29 3.15 -9.62 10.83
N PRO A 30 4.26 -9.53 10.08
CA PRO A 30 5.02 -10.70 9.68
C PRO A 30 5.57 -11.43 10.91
N ALA A 31 5.58 -12.76 10.87
CA ALA A 31 6.17 -13.58 11.92
C ALA A 31 7.68 -13.34 12.02
N ALA A 32 8.28 -13.55 13.19
CA ALA A 32 9.71 -13.31 13.42
C ALA A 32 10.63 -14.04 12.42
N ALA A 33 10.26 -15.27 12.02
CA ALA A 33 11.00 -16.02 11.00
C ALA A 33 10.93 -15.35 9.61
N GLN A 34 9.77 -14.77 9.25
CA GLN A 34 9.61 -14.03 7.99
C GLN A 34 10.39 -12.71 8.03
N VAL A 35 10.39 -12.01 9.17
CA VAL A 35 11.23 -10.81 9.37
C VAL A 35 12.71 -11.15 9.21
N ALA A 36 13.18 -12.24 9.83
CA ALA A 36 14.56 -12.68 9.70
C ALA A 36 14.93 -13.02 8.25
N ALA A 37 14.08 -13.76 7.54
CA ALA A 37 14.30 -14.12 6.14
C ALA A 37 14.34 -12.88 5.21
N LEU A 38 13.45 -11.91 5.42
CA LEU A 38 13.46 -10.66 4.67
C LEU A 38 14.70 -9.82 5.00
N ASN A 39 15.14 -9.76 6.26
CA ASN A 39 16.37 -9.06 6.62
C ASN A 39 17.61 -9.69 6.01
N ASP A 40 17.68 -11.02 5.96
CA ASP A 40 18.76 -11.74 5.27
C ASP A 40 18.78 -11.45 3.77
N ALA A 41 17.60 -11.49 3.12
CA ALA A 41 17.48 -11.17 1.71
C ALA A 41 17.84 -9.71 1.40
N ALA A 42 17.38 -8.76 2.24
CA ALA A 42 17.70 -7.34 2.07
C ALA A 42 19.21 -7.08 2.20
N ARG A 43 19.88 -7.75 3.15
CA ARG A 43 21.34 -7.64 3.31
C ARG A 43 22.10 -8.16 2.08
N VAL A 44 21.70 -9.32 1.55
CA VAL A 44 22.30 -9.89 0.33
C VAL A 44 22.03 -8.99 -0.89
N GLY A 45 20.79 -8.53 -1.05
CA GLY A 45 20.41 -7.63 -2.14
C GLY A 45 21.18 -6.31 -2.12
N ALA A 46 21.34 -5.69 -0.94
CA ALA A 46 22.08 -4.45 -0.79
C ALA A 46 23.56 -4.61 -1.20
N ALA A 47 24.21 -5.71 -0.82
CA ALA A 47 25.59 -5.99 -1.25
C ALA A 47 25.71 -6.15 -2.77
N ASN A 48 24.68 -6.69 -3.44
CA ASN A 48 24.66 -6.84 -4.89
C ASN A 48 24.38 -5.52 -5.63
N GLN A 49 23.66 -4.57 -5.00
CA GLN A 49 23.39 -3.25 -5.55
C GLN A 49 24.61 -2.34 -5.56
N GLU A 50 25.51 -2.46 -4.59
CA GLU A 50 26.79 -1.72 -4.60
C GLU A 50 27.62 -2.05 -5.86
N ILE A 51 27.44 -3.25 -6.40
CA ILE A 51 28.07 -3.75 -7.64
C ILE A 51 27.25 -3.33 -8.88
N SER A 52 25.93 -3.36 -8.79
CA SER A 52 24.98 -3.11 -9.89
C SER A 52 24.39 -1.70 -9.80
N ARG A 53 25.23 -0.66 -10.00
CA ARG A 53 24.75 0.72 -9.97
C ARG A 53 23.72 0.97 -11.08
N VAL A 54 22.47 1.13 -10.66
CA VAL A 54 21.36 1.82 -11.35
C VAL A 54 20.90 1.15 -12.66
N MET A 55 20.29 -0.01 -12.54
CA MET A 55 19.29 -0.44 -13.53
C MET A 55 17.93 0.12 -13.11
N ALA A 56 17.30 0.91 -13.97
CA ALA A 56 15.88 1.23 -13.82
C ALA A 56 15.08 -0.07 -13.80
N ARG A 57 14.24 -0.25 -12.77
CA ARG A 57 13.44 -1.48 -12.59
C ARG A 57 12.08 -1.27 -13.22
N THR A 58 11.85 -1.95 -14.34
CA THR A 58 10.53 -1.98 -14.95
C THR A 58 9.74 -3.17 -14.42
N VAL A 59 8.57 -2.91 -13.84
CA VAL A 59 7.64 -3.92 -13.33
C VAL A 59 6.42 -3.98 -14.26
N PRO A 60 6.27 -5.03 -15.07
CA PRO A 60 5.05 -5.29 -15.80
C PRO A 60 3.86 -5.45 -14.85
N VAL A 61 2.73 -4.79 -15.15
CA VAL A 61 1.52 -4.83 -14.32
C VAL A 61 0.33 -5.37 -15.11
N TYR A 62 -0.40 -6.31 -14.51
CA TYR A 62 -1.68 -6.81 -15.00
C TYR A 62 -2.78 -6.39 -14.03
N VAL A 63 -3.78 -5.67 -14.53
CA VAL A 63 -4.86 -5.14 -13.69
C VAL A 63 -6.13 -5.97 -13.91
N HIS A 64 -6.70 -6.45 -12.81
CA HIS A 64 -7.92 -7.25 -12.80
C HIS A 64 -9.01 -6.50 -12.03
N VAL A 65 -10.04 -6.01 -12.73
CA VAL A 65 -11.19 -5.38 -12.06
C VAL A 65 -12.28 -6.42 -11.89
N VAL A 66 -12.62 -6.73 -10.64
CA VAL A 66 -13.59 -7.77 -10.30
C VAL A 66 -14.79 -7.15 -9.60
N THR A 67 -15.95 -7.23 -10.24
CA THR A 67 -17.16 -6.53 -9.80
C THR A 67 -18.26 -7.51 -9.45
N THR A 68 -19.15 -7.09 -8.55
CA THR A 68 -20.49 -7.67 -8.49
C THR A 68 -21.28 -7.29 -9.74
N SER A 69 -22.29 -8.09 -10.11
CA SER A 69 -23.17 -7.79 -11.26
C SER A 69 -23.83 -6.41 -11.12
N ALA A 70 -24.13 -5.97 -9.90
CA ALA A 70 -24.72 -4.67 -9.62
C ALA A 70 -23.77 -3.49 -9.87
N LYS A 71 -22.45 -3.72 -9.85
CA LYS A 71 -21.40 -2.70 -10.06
C LYS A 71 -20.66 -2.89 -11.39
N GLN A 72 -21.16 -3.77 -12.27
CA GLN A 72 -20.60 -3.97 -13.60
C GLN A 72 -20.56 -2.64 -14.38
N GLY A 73 -19.43 -2.36 -15.02
CA GLY A 73 -19.25 -1.15 -15.84
C GLY A 73 -19.02 0.14 -15.06
N ARG A 74 -18.93 0.09 -13.72
CA ARG A 74 -18.69 1.27 -12.87
C ARG A 74 -17.26 1.82 -12.99
N TYR A 75 -16.29 0.97 -13.29
CA TYR A 75 -14.87 1.34 -13.32
C TYR A 75 -14.33 1.39 -14.74
N THR A 76 -13.46 2.36 -15.00
CA THR A 76 -13.00 2.67 -16.35
C THR A 76 -11.50 2.45 -16.52
N GLN A 77 -11.07 2.24 -17.76
CA GLN A 77 -9.64 2.24 -18.12
C GLN A 77 -8.94 3.54 -17.69
N THR A 78 -9.66 4.67 -17.68
CA THR A 78 -9.10 5.96 -17.25
C THR A 78 -8.73 5.95 -15.77
N GLN A 79 -9.57 5.38 -14.89
CA GLN A 79 -9.24 5.26 -13.47
C GLN A 79 -8.02 4.35 -13.25
N ILE A 80 -7.92 3.26 -14.00
CA ILE A 80 -6.79 2.33 -13.95
C ILE A 80 -5.51 3.03 -14.41
N ASN A 81 -5.55 3.77 -15.51
CA ASN A 81 -4.39 4.53 -16.00
C ASN A 81 -3.96 5.59 -14.98
N ARG A 82 -4.90 6.26 -14.30
CA ARG A 82 -4.59 7.20 -13.22
C ARG A 82 -3.94 6.51 -12.03
N GLN A 83 -4.42 5.32 -11.66
CA GLN A 83 -3.82 4.53 -10.59
C GLN A 83 -2.36 4.15 -10.91
N ILE A 84 -2.09 3.71 -12.14
CA ILE A 84 -0.72 3.41 -12.59
C ILE A 84 0.15 4.67 -12.58
N ALA A 85 -0.41 5.85 -12.92
CA ALA A 85 0.31 7.12 -12.83
C ALA A 85 0.68 7.48 -11.37
N VAL A 86 -0.28 7.34 -10.43
CA VAL A 86 -0.04 7.57 -8.98
C VAL A 86 1.07 6.66 -8.46
N MET A 87 1.05 5.37 -8.83
CA MET A 87 2.12 4.46 -8.45
C MET A 87 3.47 4.89 -9.05
N ASN A 88 3.53 5.20 -10.35
CA ASN A 88 4.77 5.65 -10.97
C ASN A 88 5.34 6.92 -10.33
N GLU A 89 4.48 7.86 -9.89
CA GLU A 89 4.91 9.04 -9.15
C GLU A 89 5.48 8.66 -7.77
N ALA A 90 4.75 7.87 -6.98
CA ALA A 90 5.16 7.48 -5.63
C ALA A 90 6.48 6.68 -5.61
N TYR A 91 6.72 5.87 -6.64
CA TYR A 91 7.88 4.97 -6.72
C TYR A 91 9.03 5.50 -7.59
N ALA A 92 8.89 6.68 -8.21
CA ALA A 92 9.92 7.29 -9.05
C ALA A 92 11.26 7.44 -8.29
N GLY A 93 11.19 7.85 -7.02
CA GLY A 93 12.36 7.98 -6.13
C GLY A 93 13.09 6.65 -5.86
N MET A 94 12.40 5.52 -6.04
CA MET A 94 13.00 4.17 -5.93
C MET A 94 13.63 3.67 -7.24
N GLY A 95 13.46 4.40 -8.34
CA GLY A 95 13.86 3.93 -9.67
C GLY A 95 13.01 2.75 -10.17
N LEU A 96 11.78 2.63 -9.68
CA LEU A 96 10.80 1.64 -10.12
C LEU A 96 9.80 2.29 -11.09
N THR A 97 9.46 1.59 -12.16
CA THR A 97 8.46 2.02 -13.15
C THR A 97 7.49 0.88 -13.42
N PHE A 98 6.21 1.13 -13.20
CA PHE A 98 5.11 0.21 -13.42
C PHE A 98 4.53 0.40 -14.83
N VAL A 99 4.58 -0.66 -15.64
CA VAL A 99 4.11 -0.64 -17.03
C VAL A 99 2.89 -1.53 -17.17
N LEU A 100 1.74 -0.92 -17.41
CA LEU A 100 0.49 -1.65 -17.63
C LEU A 100 0.57 -2.51 -18.89
N ARG A 101 0.44 -3.83 -18.73
CA ARG A 101 0.45 -4.82 -19.83
C ARG A 101 -0.93 -5.17 -20.31
N SER A 102 -1.87 -5.37 -19.38
CA SER A 102 -3.26 -5.64 -19.72
C SER A 102 -4.20 -5.23 -18.61
N THR A 103 -5.46 -5.01 -18.99
CA THR A 103 -6.58 -4.86 -18.07
C THR A 103 -7.66 -5.86 -18.46
N ASP A 104 -8.28 -6.50 -17.47
CA ASP A 104 -9.52 -7.26 -17.66
C ASP A 104 -10.59 -6.87 -16.64
N PHE A 105 -11.84 -7.12 -17.02
CA PHE A 105 -13.02 -6.85 -16.22
C PHE A 105 -13.81 -8.13 -16.06
N THR A 106 -13.96 -8.59 -14.82
CA THR A 106 -14.66 -9.81 -14.46
C THR A 106 -15.88 -9.48 -13.61
N VAL A 107 -17.01 -10.12 -13.93
CA VAL A 107 -18.23 -10.05 -13.10
C VAL A 107 -18.34 -11.36 -12.33
N ASN A 108 -18.10 -11.30 -11.02
CA ASN A 108 -18.25 -12.44 -10.14
C ASN A 108 -18.52 -11.96 -8.71
N ASN A 109 -19.76 -12.16 -8.23
CA ASN A 109 -20.19 -11.66 -6.93
C ASN A 109 -19.38 -12.25 -5.76
N GLN A 110 -18.94 -13.51 -5.86
CA GLN A 110 -18.17 -14.15 -4.79
C GLN A 110 -16.75 -13.61 -4.74
N TRP A 111 -16.12 -13.40 -5.89
CA TRP A 111 -14.75 -12.87 -5.96
C TRP A 111 -14.68 -11.38 -5.64
N ALA A 112 -15.69 -10.61 -6.06
CA ALA A 112 -15.80 -9.20 -5.74
C ALA A 112 -15.92 -8.93 -4.23
N ALA A 113 -16.42 -9.90 -3.47
CA ALA A 113 -16.50 -9.90 -2.02
C ALA A 113 -15.49 -10.85 -1.33
N ALA A 114 -14.44 -11.24 -2.05
CA ALA A 114 -13.38 -12.06 -1.47
C ALA A 114 -12.68 -11.31 -0.32
N ASN A 115 -12.22 -12.06 0.67
CA ASN A 115 -11.39 -11.55 1.76
C ASN A 115 -10.06 -12.32 1.78
N ILE A 116 -9.06 -11.76 2.47
CA ILE A 116 -7.71 -12.32 2.58
C ILE A 116 -7.73 -13.80 3.01
N GLN A 117 -6.96 -14.63 2.32
CA GLN A 117 -6.81 -16.07 2.52
C GLN A 117 -8.10 -16.92 2.38
N THR A 118 -9.20 -16.33 1.89
CA THR A 118 -10.42 -17.10 1.62
C THR A 118 -10.29 -17.96 0.37
N THR A 119 -11.12 -19.00 0.26
CA THR A 119 -11.25 -19.79 -0.97
C THR A 119 -11.66 -18.92 -2.17
N ALA A 120 -12.47 -17.87 -1.94
CA ALA A 120 -12.87 -16.94 -3.01
C ALA A 120 -11.68 -16.16 -3.59
N GLU A 121 -10.78 -15.65 -2.74
CA GLU A 121 -9.54 -15.00 -3.20
C GLU A 121 -8.69 -15.99 -4.00
N ARG A 122 -8.47 -17.20 -3.45
CA ARG A 122 -7.66 -18.22 -4.12
C ARG A 122 -8.22 -18.55 -5.50
N ASN A 123 -9.53 -18.77 -5.61
CA ASN A 123 -10.18 -19.10 -6.88
C ASN A 123 -10.07 -17.93 -7.88
N MET A 124 -10.27 -16.70 -7.40
CA MET A 124 -10.09 -15.50 -8.21
C MET A 124 -8.67 -15.40 -8.76
N LYS A 125 -7.65 -15.47 -7.90
CA LYS A 125 -6.25 -15.33 -8.33
C LYS A 125 -5.79 -16.50 -9.18
N THR A 126 -6.25 -17.73 -8.91
CA THR A 126 -5.98 -18.90 -9.76
C THR A 126 -6.50 -18.69 -11.18
N ALA A 127 -7.69 -18.09 -11.33
CA ALA A 127 -8.31 -17.89 -12.63
C ALA A 127 -7.75 -16.69 -13.40
N LEU A 128 -7.33 -15.63 -12.69
CA LEU A 128 -7.03 -14.33 -13.30
C LEU A 128 -5.54 -14.01 -13.39
N LYS A 129 -4.69 -14.58 -12.53
CA LYS A 129 -3.25 -14.28 -12.48
C LYS A 129 -2.60 -14.45 -13.86
N LYS A 130 -1.80 -13.46 -14.26
CA LYS A 130 -1.03 -13.44 -15.51
C LYS A 130 0.47 -13.27 -15.28
N GLY A 131 0.86 -12.52 -14.25
CA GLY A 131 2.25 -12.19 -14.00
C GLY A 131 3.09 -13.37 -13.50
N SER A 132 4.38 -13.34 -13.81
CA SER A 132 5.39 -14.13 -13.06
C SER A 132 5.60 -13.58 -11.64
N TYR A 133 6.57 -14.09 -10.88
CA TYR A 133 6.80 -13.63 -9.50
C TYR A 133 7.43 -12.22 -9.41
N GLY A 134 8.14 -11.82 -10.47
CA GLY A 134 8.69 -10.48 -10.68
C GLY A 134 7.74 -9.49 -11.34
N GLU A 135 6.57 -9.94 -11.79
CA GLU A 135 5.52 -9.10 -12.37
C GLU A 135 4.37 -8.93 -11.38
N LEU A 136 3.61 -7.84 -11.51
CA LEU A 136 2.60 -7.48 -10.53
C LEU A 136 1.18 -7.72 -11.08
N ASP A 137 0.45 -8.63 -10.44
CA ASP A 137 -1.01 -8.73 -10.60
C ASP A 137 -1.70 -7.85 -9.54
N LEU A 138 -2.53 -6.92 -10.01
CA LEU A 138 -3.19 -5.91 -9.18
C LEU A 138 -4.70 -6.04 -9.33
N TYR A 139 -5.37 -6.46 -8.26
CA TYR A 139 -6.79 -6.79 -8.26
C TYR A 139 -7.58 -5.64 -7.62
N PHE A 140 -8.59 -5.13 -8.32
CA PHE A 140 -9.54 -4.16 -7.81
C PHE A 140 -10.91 -4.82 -7.63
N THR A 141 -11.31 -5.10 -6.40
CA THR A 141 -12.56 -5.77 -6.06
C THR A 141 -13.57 -4.80 -5.43
N THR A 142 -14.87 -4.98 -5.66
CA THR A 142 -15.85 -3.93 -5.37
C THR A 142 -16.52 -3.98 -4.00
N ASP A 143 -16.45 -5.12 -3.31
CA ASP A 143 -17.30 -5.42 -2.15
C ASP A 143 -16.49 -6.13 -1.05
N ILE A 144 -15.24 -5.72 -0.85
CA ILE A 144 -14.37 -6.26 0.21
C ILE A 144 -15.08 -6.15 1.57
N PRO A 145 -15.22 -7.25 2.33
CA PRO A 145 -15.87 -7.23 3.64
C PRO A 145 -15.16 -6.34 4.67
N ASN A 146 -15.86 -6.01 5.75
CA ASN A 146 -15.32 -5.30 6.92
C ASN A 146 -14.74 -3.91 6.63
N GLN A 147 -15.11 -3.30 5.50
CA GLN A 147 -14.58 -2.00 5.07
C GLN A 147 -13.04 -2.01 4.95
N THR A 148 -12.45 -3.14 4.58
CA THR A 148 -11.02 -3.22 4.28
C THR A 148 -10.73 -2.58 2.93
N LEU A 149 -9.67 -1.76 2.84
CA LEU A 149 -9.25 -1.17 1.58
C LEU A 149 -8.31 -2.08 0.79
N GLY A 150 -7.39 -2.80 1.42
CA GLY A 150 -6.49 -3.67 0.68
C GLY A 150 -5.71 -4.67 1.50
N TRP A 151 -5.00 -5.53 0.78
CA TRP A 151 -3.92 -6.36 1.31
C TRP A 151 -2.95 -6.78 0.19
N CYS A 152 -1.71 -7.07 0.58
CA CYS A 152 -0.74 -7.73 -0.29
C CYS A 152 0.14 -8.73 0.47
N TYR A 153 0.76 -9.64 -0.27
CA TYR A 153 1.65 -10.64 0.32
C TYR A 153 3.11 -10.21 0.21
N PHE A 154 3.83 -10.35 1.32
CA PHE A 154 5.28 -10.12 1.36
C PHE A 154 6.04 -11.08 0.43
N PRO A 155 7.19 -10.65 -0.11
CA PRO A 155 8.03 -11.54 -0.90
C PRO A 155 8.63 -12.65 -0.02
N VAL A 156 8.86 -13.81 -0.62
CA VAL A 156 9.49 -14.97 0.01
C VAL A 156 10.55 -15.55 -0.92
N ALA A 157 11.61 -16.13 -0.35
CA ALA A 157 12.75 -16.62 -1.14
C ALA A 157 12.38 -17.80 -2.06
N ASN A 158 11.55 -18.73 -1.59
CA ASN A 158 11.17 -19.92 -2.33
C ASN A 158 9.65 -20.13 -2.21
N PRO A 159 8.84 -19.36 -2.95
CA PRO A 159 7.39 -19.46 -2.84
C PRO A 159 6.92 -20.84 -3.30
N SER A 160 6.07 -21.46 -2.49
CA SER A 160 5.28 -22.62 -2.88
C SER A 160 4.31 -22.28 -4.01
N SER A 161 3.77 -23.28 -4.70
CA SER A 161 2.72 -23.06 -5.71
C SER A 161 1.51 -22.31 -5.15
N SER A 162 1.18 -22.51 -3.87
CA SER A 162 0.09 -21.78 -3.22
C SER A 162 0.43 -20.31 -3.02
N GLU A 163 1.66 -19.99 -2.63
CA GLU A 163 2.11 -18.59 -2.47
C GLU A 163 2.21 -17.88 -3.82
N LEU A 164 2.67 -18.58 -4.86
CA LEU A 164 2.68 -18.05 -6.23
C LEU A 164 1.26 -17.70 -6.73
N ILE A 165 0.26 -18.52 -6.41
CA ILE A 165 -1.14 -18.22 -6.73
C ILE A 165 -1.63 -16.98 -5.99
N LEU A 166 -1.25 -16.81 -4.73
CA LEU A 166 -1.72 -15.70 -3.90
C LEU A 166 -0.92 -14.41 -4.10
N ASP A 167 0.24 -14.44 -4.75
CA ASP A 167 1.05 -13.24 -5.00
C ASP A 167 0.27 -12.17 -5.79
N GLY A 168 0.59 -10.90 -5.51
CA GLY A 168 -0.13 -9.73 -6.00
C GLY A 168 -1.06 -9.12 -4.95
N CYS A 169 -1.53 -7.89 -5.24
CA CYS A 169 -2.22 -7.05 -4.27
C CYS A 169 -3.70 -6.91 -4.59
N VAL A 170 -4.55 -7.03 -3.58
CA VAL A 170 -6.00 -6.81 -3.70
C VAL A 170 -6.36 -5.47 -3.06
N ASN A 171 -7.16 -4.68 -3.76
CA ASN A 171 -7.54 -3.33 -3.40
C ASN A 171 -9.03 -3.13 -3.63
N LEU A 172 -9.67 -2.29 -2.81
CA LEU A 172 -11.03 -1.85 -3.00
C LEU A 172 -11.06 -1.00 -4.27
N ALA A 173 -11.90 -1.36 -5.24
CA ALA A 173 -11.96 -0.66 -6.53
C ALA A 173 -12.33 0.83 -6.38
N ASP A 174 -13.16 1.16 -5.38
CA ASP A 174 -13.52 2.54 -5.06
C ASP A 174 -12.38 3.37 -4.43
N SER A 175 -11.22 2.75 -4.12
CA SER A 175 -10.00 3.46 -3.67
C SER A 175 -9.14 4.01 -4.81
N MET A 176 -9.41 3.60 -6.05
CA MET A 176 -8.73 4.18 -7.22
C MET A 176 -9.01 5.69 -7.33
N PRO A 177 -8.13 6.46 -8.01
CA PRO A 177 -8.35 7.89 -8.24
C PRO A 177 -9.73 8.21 -8.82
N GLY A 178 -10.53 8.96 -8.06
CA GLY A 178 -11.90 9.35 -8.42
C GLY A 178 -12.98 8.31 -8.11
N GLY A 179 -12.65 7.25 -7.37
CA GLY A 179 -13.62 6.32 -6.79
C GLY A 179 -14.39 6.93 -5.61
N SER A 180 -15.32 6.19 -5.02
CA SER A 180 -16.19 6.72 -3.95
C SER A 180 -15.70 6.46 -2.52
N ALA A 181 -14.55 5.82 -2.32
CA ALA A 181 -14.03 5.48 -0.99
C ALA A 181 -13.28 6.65 -0.33
N ALA A 182 -13.77 7.89 -0.47
CA ALA A 182 -13.15 9.05 0.19
C ALA A 182 -13.12 8.83 1.73
N PRO A 183 -12.03 9.22 2.42
CA PRO A 183 -10.86 9.98 1.93
C PRO A 183 -9.74 9.14 1.28
N PHE A 184 -9.99 7.87 0.97
CA PHE A 184 -9.01 6.92 0.42
C PHE A 184 -9.17 6.64 -1.08
N ASN A 185 -9.55 7.65 -1.85
CA ASN A 185 -9.90 7.53 -3.26
C ASN A 185 -8.93 8.28 -4.20
N LEU A 186 -7.67 8.43 -3.78
CA LEU A 186 -6.60 9.05 -4.58
C LEU A 186 -5.56 8.01 -5.04
N GLY A 187 -5.82 6.72 -4.79
CA GLY A 187 -4.98 5.61 -5.23
C GLY A 187 -3.84 5.25 -4.28
N ALA A 188 -3.83 5.81 -3.06
CA ALA A 188 -2.76 5.52 -2.10
C ALA A 188 -2.88 4.11 -1.50
N THR A 189 -4.07 3.49 -1.50
CA THR A 189 -4.23 2.10 -1.07
C THR A 189 -3.33 1.18 -1.88
N ALA A 190 -3.41 1.23 -3.22
CA ALA A 190 -2.55 0.39 -4.06
C ALA A 190 -1.06 0.71 -3.88
N THR A 191 -0.70 1.98 -3.69
CA THR A 191 0.68 2.37 -3.35
C THR A 191 1.13 1.77 -2.01
N HIS A 192 0.28 1.76 -0.99
CA HIS A 192 0.58 1.14 0.29
C HIS A 192 0.77 -0.37 0.16
N GLU A 193 -0.19 -1.05 -0.48
CA GLU A 193 -0.16 -2.49 -0.64
C GLU A 193 1.04 -2.98 -1.46
N VAL A 194 1.41 -2.25 -2.50
CA VAL A 194 2.61 -2.57 -3.30
C VAL A 194 3.89 -2.33 -2.49
N GLY A 195 3.88 -1.47 -1.47
CA GLY A 195 4.95 -1.37 -0.48
C GLY A 195 5.19 -2.68 0.25
N HIS A 196 4.12 -3.37 0.66
CA HIS A 196 4.22 -4.73 1.23
C HIS A 196 4.69 -5.76 0.20
N TRP A 197 4.24 -5.69 -1.05
CA TRP A 197 4.73 -6.56 -2.13
C TRP A 197 6.25 -6.45 -2.33
N LEU A 198 6.81 -5.26 -2.10
CA LEU A 198 8.24 -4.95 -2.11
C LEU A 198 8.94 -5.23 -0.77
N GLY A 199 8.22 -5.68 0.26
CA GLY A 199 8.80 -6.09 1.54
C GLY A 199 8.92 -4.99 2.61
N LEU A 200 8.23 -3.85 2.43
CA LEU A 200 8.16 -2.79 3.43
C LEU A 200 7.09 -3.09 4.48
N PHE A 201 7.40 -2.83 5.74
CA PHE A 201 6.45 -2.98 6.83
C PHE A 201 5.74 -1.66 7.11
N HIS A 202 4.66 -1.73 7.88
CA HIS A 202 4.03 -0.55 8.45
C HIS A 202 5.04 0.22 9.30
N VAL A 203 5.03 1.56 9.24
CA VAL A 203 5.95 2.41 10.04
C VAL A 203 5.74 2.25 11.56
N PHE A 204 4.56 1.84 11.98
CA PHE A 204 4.21 1.57 13.38
C PHE A 204 4.51 0.12 13.82
N GLN A 205 5.14 -0.68 12.96
CA GLN A 205 5.51 -2.05 13.27
C GLN A 205 6.58 -2.07 14.37
N GLY A 206 6.39 -2.88 15.41
CA GLY A 206 7.36 -3.01 16.52
C GLY A 206 7.29 -1.89 17.57
N GLY A 207 6.54 -0.83 17.33
CA GLY A 207 6.31 0.24 18.30
C GLY A 207 7.56 1.07 18.59
N CYS A 208 7.67 1.58 19.83
CA CYS A 208 8.70 2.53 20.22
C CYS A 208 10.09 1.93 20.52
N SER A 209 10.31 0.64 20.24
CA SER A 209 11.52 -0.05 20.65
C SER A 209 11.95 -1.11 19.64
N GLY A 210 13.24 -1.44 19.65
CA GLY A 210 13.81 -2.43 18.75
C GLY A 210 14.00 -1.85 17.34
N ALA A 211 14.01 -2.75 16.35
CA ALA A 211 14.28 -2.39 14.95
C ALA A 211 13.03 -1.90 14.19
N GLY A 212 11.90 -1.75 14.85
CA GLY A 212 10.67 -1.22 14.26
C GLY A 212 10.24 -1.93 12.97
N ASP A 213 9.99 -1.13 11.93
CA ASP A 213 9.68 -1.54 10.56
C ASP A 213 10.89 -2.05 9.75
N GLN A 214 12.03 -2.23 10.42
CA GLN A 214 13.32 -2.66 9.86
C GLN A 214 13.96 -1.64 8.91
N VAL A 215 13.60 -0.37 9.07
CA VAL A 215 14.19 0.77 8.37
C VAL A 215 14.66 1.79 9.41
N ALA A 216 15.88 2.31 9.27
CA ALA A 216 16.51 3.13 10.31
C ALA A 216 16.12 4.63 10.24
N ASP A 217 15.70 5.11 9.07
CA ASP A 217 15.34 6.52 8.84
C ASP A 217 13.82 6.78 8.91
N THR A 218 13.05 5.77 9.33
CA THR A 218 11.65 5.88 9.72
C THR A 218 11.59 6.12 11.23
N PRO A 219 10.99 7.23 11.70
CA PRO A 219 10.80 7.47 13.13
C PRO A 219 10.00 6.33 13.76
N PRO A 220 10.35 5.87 14.98
CA PRO A 220 9.59 4.85 15.67
C PRO A 220 8.19 5.37 15.96
N GLN A 221 7.17 4.56 15.70
CA GLN A 221 5.76 4.94 15.85
C GLN A 221 5.01 3.82 16.57
N ARG A 222 4.15 4.16 17.53
CA ARG A 222 3.45 3.15 18.35
C ARG A 222 2.20 2.61 17.68
N THR A 223 1.48 3.50 17.01
CA THR A 223 0.16 3.24 16.43
C THR A 223 0.06 3.96 15.11
N PHE A 224 -0.75 3.43 14.19
CA PHE A 224 -1.04 4.09 12.94
C PHE A 224 -1.69 5.47 13.13
N SER A 225 -1.54 6.34 12.14
CA SER A 225 -2.22 7.63 12.07
C SER A 225 -3.58 7.49 11.39
N SER A 226 -4.56 8.30 11.80
CA SER A 226 -5.87 8.40 11.13
C SER A 226 -6.16 9.86 10.83
N GLY A 227 -6.72 10.15 9.65
CA GLY A 227 -6.85 11.51 9.17
C GLY A 227 -5.49 12.09 8.72
N CYS A 228 -5.33 13.38 8.97
CA CYS A 228 -4.12 14.14 8.66
C CYS A 228 -3.58 14.87 9.92
N PRO A 229 -3.17 14.13 10.97
CA PRO A 229 -2.69 14.75 12.19
C PRO A 229 -1.42 15.57 11.93
N VAL A 230 -1.25 16.66 12.67
CA VAL A 230 -0.04 17.50 12.59
C VAL A 230 0.78 17.30 13.86
N GLY A 231 2.03 16.90 13.70
CA GLY A 231 2.97 16.77 14.82
C GLY A 231 2.66 15.63 15.79
N ALA A 232 2.01 14.56 15.33
CA ALA A 232 1.88 13.35 16.15
C ALA A 232 3.28 12.79 16.45
N ASP A 233 3.50 12.42 17.71
CA ASP A 233 4.71 11.76 18.21
C ASP A 233 4.23 10.78 19.28
N THR A 234 4.06 9.52 18.89
CA THR A 234 3.59 8.45 19.77
C THR A 234 4.74 7.74 20.49
N CYS A 235 5.99 8.06 20.12
CA CYS A 235 7.22 7.51 20.68
C CYS A 235 8.22 8.62 21.05
N PRO A 236 8.08 9.19 22.26
CA PRO A 236 8.85 10.36 22.67
C PRO A 236 10.35 10.20 22.47
N GLY A 237 10.96 11.18 21.80
CA GLY A 237 12.40 11.21 21.52
C GLY A 237 12.81 10.49 20.24
N GLY A 238 11.87 9.86 19.52
CA GLY A 238 12.10 9.21 18.22
C GLY A 238 11.93 10.12 17.00
N GLY A 239 11.28 11.28 17.17
CA GLY A 239 10.87 12.15 16.07
C GLY A 239 9.35 12.10 15.87
N VAL A 240 8.84 12.92 14.95
CA VAL A 240 7.41 12.90 14.61
C VAL A 240 7.04 11.62 13.86
N ASP A 241 5.86 11.09 14.13
CA ASP A 241 5.31 9.91 13.50
C ASP A 241 5.31 10.03 11.97
N GLY A 242 5.36 8.89 11.29
CA GLY A 242 5.40 8.76 9.83
C GLY A 242 4.09 9.10 9.13
N ILE A 243 3.38 10.14 9.54
CA ILE A 243 2.02 10.51 9.11
C ILE A 243 1.90 10.66 7.59
N HIS A 244 2.98 11.05 6.92
CA HIS A 244 3.02 11.25 5.47
C HIS A 244 3.69 10.10 4.71
N ASN A 245 4.13 9.06 5.43
CA ASN A 245 4.77 7.90 4.84
C ASN A 245 3.72 6.98 4.22
N TRP A 246 3.92 6.53 2.98
CA TRP A 246 2.96 5.62 2.31
C TRP A 246 2.65 4.34 3.08
N MET A 247 3.50 3.92 4.03
CA MET A 247 3.31 2.76 4.90
C MET A 247 2.58 3.06 6.22
N ASP A 248 2.03 4.27 6.42
CA ASP A 248 1.08 4.61 7.49
C ASP A 248 -0.38 4.50 7.00
N TYR A 249 -1.36 4.70 7.88
CA TYR A 249 -2.80 4.60 7.60
C TYR A 249 -3.51 5.96 7.47
N SER A 250 -2.77 7.06 7.39
CA SER A 250 -3.33 8.40 7.16
C SER A 250 -4.23 8.46 5.92
N ASP A 251 -5.05 9.50 5.85
CA ASP A 251 -5.85 9.80 4.66
C ASP A 251 -4.95 10.02 3.44
N ASP A 252 -5.43 9.65 2.24
CA ASP A 252 -4.61 9.69 1.03
C ASP A 252 -4.01 11.07 0.75
N SER A 253 -4.73 12.14 1.10
CA SER A 253 -4.28 13.52 0.87
C SER A 253 -3.03 13.92 1.66
N CYS A 254 -2.63 13.10 2.64
CA CYS A 254 -1.49 13.37 3.50
C CYS A 254 -0.31 12.45 3.25
N LEU A 255 -0.48 11.40 2.45
CA LEU A 255 0.58 10.47 2.11
C LEU A 255 1.32 10.98 0.86
N ASP A 256 2.65 11.08 0.95
CA ASP A 256 3.45 11.66 -0.13
C ASP A 256 4.83 11.01 -0.36
N ARG A 257 5.33 10.18 0.57
CA ARG A 257 6.73 9.73 0.47
C ARG A 257 7.01 8.34 1.02
N PHE A 258 8.08 7.76 0.47
CA PHE A 258 8.90 6.75 1.12
C PHE A 258 10.20 7.40 1.59
N THR A 259 10.88 6.78 2.56
CA THR A 259 12.22 7.21 3.00
C THR A 259 13.32 6.65 2.08
N ALA A 260 14.56 7.14 2.25
CA ALA A 260 15.70 6.61 1.51
C ALA A 260 16.04 5.18 1.98
N GLY A 261 15.87 4.89 3.27
CA GLY A 261 16.01 3.56 3.84
C GLY A 261 14.95 2.59 3.32
N GLN A 262 13.69 3.01 3.21
CA GLN A 262 12.63 2.22 2.57
C GLN A 262 12.95 1.94 1.11
N THR A 263 13.46 2.95 0.37
CA THR A 263 13.91 2.77 -1.01
C THR A 263 15.01 1.71 -1.14
N THR A 264 16.02 1.79 -0.28
CA THR A 264 17.14 0.84 -0.26
C THR A 264 16.64 -0.58 0.05
N ARG A 265 15.80 -0.72 1.09
CA ARG A 265 15.24 -2.01 1.49
C ARG A 265 14.36 -2.63 0.41
N ALA A 266 13.41 -1.86 -0.13
CA ALA A 266 12.46 -2.33 -1.14
C ALA A 266 13.16 -2.80 -2.41
N THR A 267 14.12 -2.02 -2.91
CA THR A 267 14.85 -2.37 -4.14
C THR A 267 15.78 -3.56 -3.93
N ALA A 268 16.45 -3.67 -2.77
CA ALA A 268 17.29 -4.82 -2.45
C ALA A 268 16.47 -6.12 -2.39
N LEU A 269 15.28 -6.06 -1.76
CA LEU A 269 14.37 -7.20 -1.70
C LEU A 269 13.80 -7.57 -3.06
N PHE A 270 13.41 -6.58 -3.87
CA PHE A 270 12.92 -6.84 -5.23
C PHE A 270 13.99 -7.55 -6.07
N ASP A 271 15.22 -7.04 -6.10
CA ASP A 271 16.30 -7.62 -6.88
C ASP A 271 16.63 -9.04 -6.42
N GLN A 272 16.62 -9.27 -5.11
CA GLN A 272 16.99 -10.56 -4.54
C GLN A 272 15.89 -11.62 -4.65
N LEU A 273 14.63 -11.23 -4.52
CA LEU A 273 13.53 -12.17 -4.33
C LEU A 273 12.60 -12.28 -5.54
N ARG A 274 12.50 -11.23 -6.36
CA ARG A 274 11.48 -11.11 -7.41
C ARG A 274 12.06 -10.96 -8.81
N ALA A 275 13.11 -10.17 -8.98
CA ALA A 275 13.65 -9.86 -10.30
C ALA A 275 14.06 -11.13 -11.07
N GLY A 276 13.54 -11.29 -12.29
CA GLY A 276 13.82 -12.43 -13.16
C GLY A 276 13.11 -13.74 -12.77
N ARG A 277 12.10 -13.70 -11.91
CA ARG A 277 11.34 -14.87 -11.42
C ARG A 277 9.85 -14.80 -11.73
#